data_AF-A0A7V5AD88-F1
#
_entry.id   AF-A0A7V5AD88-F1
#
_cell.length_a   1.000
_cell.length_b   1.000
_cell.length_c   1.000
_cell.angle_alpha   90.00
_cell.angle_beta   90.00
_cell.angle_gamma   90.00
#
_symmetry.space_group_name_H-M   'P 1'
#
loop_
_entity.id
_entity.type
_entity.pdbx_description
1 polymer ?
#
loop_
_entity_poly.entity_id
_entity_poly.type
_entity_poly.pdbx_seq_one_letter_code
_entity_poly.pdbx_strand_id
1 'polypeptide(L)'
;MKEALAEWLRSKGGEVQETGEVLVFTKILGERRLLFLRQRVVFEARFRVDEEKRELQVQEALWEKGVGFSLESGVGGQKEVYQLGRKREGNISARFSLLASRFQFSFDYTKFHQELENLAQKFGYTVRYRVL
;
A
#
# COMPACT_ATOMS: atom_id res chain seq x y z
N MET A 1 -9.92 -5.78 -17.29
CA MET A 1 -9.41 -4.81 -16.29
C MET A 1 -8.26 -5.38 -15.45
N LYS A 2 -8.43 -6.58 -14.86
CA LYS A 2 -7.43 -7.22 -13.98
C LYS A 2 -6.01 -7.28 -14.55
N GLU A 3 -5.86 -7.72 -15.81
CA GLU A 3 -4.55 -7.82 -16.47
C GLU A 3 -3.85 -6.46 -16.63
N ALA A 4 -4.59 -5.45 -17.12
CA ALA A 4 -4.08 -4.09 -17.26
C ALA A 4 -3.70 -3.47 -15.91
N LEU A 5 -4.46 -3.75 -14.85
CA LEU A 5 -4.13 -3.35 -13.48
C LEU A 5 -2.83 -4.02 -13.01
N ALA A 6 -2.66 -5.32 -13.22
CA ALA A 6 -1.46 -6.03 -12.82
C ALA A 6 -0.20 -5.52 -13.53
N GLU A 7 -0.30 -5.24 -14.85
CA GLU A 7 0.80 -4.65 -15.61
C GLU A 7 1.17 -3.25 -15.12
N TRP A 8 0.16 -2.39 -14.91
CA TRP A 8 0.35 -1.06 -14.36
C TRP A 8 1.00 -1.09 -12.98
N LEU A 9 0.56 -1.99 -12.09
CA LEU A 9 1.14 -2.15 -10.75
C LEU A 9 2.62 -2.57 -10.81
N ARG A 10 2.98 -3.50 -11.70
CA ARG A 10 4.38 -3.90 -11.91
C ARG A 10 5.23 -2.73 -12.39
N SER A 11 4.67 -1.86 -13.23
CA SER A 11 5.35 -0.66 -13.71
C SER A 11 5.63 0.38 -12.61
N LYS A 12 5.00 0.26 -11.42
CA LYS A 12 5.23 1.15 -10.27
C LYS A 12 6.41 0.74 -9.39
N GLY A 13 7.16 -0.30 -9.76
CA GLY A 13 8.40 -0.68 -9.06
C GLY A 13 8.14 -1.27 -7.67
N GLY A 14 7.11 -2.10 -7.56
CA GLY A 14 6.82 -2.92 -6.39
C GLY A 14 6.53 -4.36 -6.81
N GLU A 15 6.36 -5.23 -5.83
CA GLU A 15 6.00 -6.62 -6.04
C GLU A 15 4.48 -6.74 -6.21
N VAL A 16 4.04 -7.56 -7.17
CA VAL A 16 2.63 -7.86 -7.41
C VAL A 16 2.43 -9.35 -7.23
N GLN A 17 1.59 -9.72 -6.29
CA GLN A 17 1.17 -11.10 -6.06
C GLN A 17 -0.31 -11.24 -6.40
N GLU A 18 -0.69 -12.39 -6.94
CA GLU A 18 -2.09 -12.71 -7.22
C GLU A 18 -2.54 -13.80 -6.24
N THR A 19 -3.56 -13.50 -5.46
CA THR A 19 -4.16 -14.41 -4.47
C THR A 19 -5.63 -14.60 -4.83
N GLY A 20 -5.89 -15.55 -5.73
CA GLY A 20 -7.24 -15.79 -6.27
C GLY A 20 -7.78 -14.56 -7.01
N GLU A 21 -8.83 -13.95 -6.48
CA GLU A 21 -9.46 -12.75 -7.06
C GLU A 21 -8.78 -11.44 -6.66
N VAL A 22 -7.84 -11.48 -5.71
CA VAL A 22 -7.18 -10.30 -5.17
C VAL A 22 -5.78 -10.15 -5.74
N LEU A 23 -5.47 -8.96 -6.27
CA LEU A 23 -4.10 -8.56 -6.57
C LEU A 23 -3.54 -7.78 -5.37
N VAL A 24 -2.37 -8.20 -4.89
CA VAL A 24 -1.68 -7.57 -3.77
C VAL A 24 -0.42 -6.90 -4.31
N PHE A 25 -0.37 -5.59 -4.23
CA PHE A 25 0.80 -4.78 -4.55
C PHE A 25 1.54 -4.43 -3.26
N THR A 26 2.84 -4.69 -3.21
CA THR A 26 3.71 -4.35 -2.10
C THR A 26 4.90 -3.54 -2.59
N LYS A 27 5.06 -2.32 -2.08
CA LYS A 27 6.20 -1.46 -2.40
C LYS A 27 6.93 -1.03 -1.14
N ILE A 28 8.24 -1.29 -1.09
CA ILE A 28 9.12 -0.70 -0.07
C ILE A 28 9.33 0.76 -0.47
N LEU A 29 8.83 1.69 0.34
CA LEU A 29 8.97 3.12 0.09
C LEU A 29 10.32 3.63 0.57
N GLY A 30 10.75 3.18 1.74
CA GLY A 30 12.03 3.56 2.34
C GLY A 30 12.55 2.48 3.26
N GLU A 31 13.87 2.41 3.40
CA GLU A 31 14.56 1.55 4.35
C GLU A 31 15.55 2.40 5.15
N ARG A 32 15.59 2.14 6.46
CA ARG A 32 16.57 2.69 7.39
C ARG A 32 17.31 1.54 8.05
N ARG A 33 18.62 1.64 8.11
CA ARG A 33 19.48 0.73 8.86
C ARG A 33 20.01 1.41 10.12
N LEU A 34 19.86 0.74 11.26
CA LEU A 34 20.42 1.15 12.55
C LEU A 34 21.29 0.01 13.07
N LEU A 35 22.61 0.12 12.87
CA LEU A 35 23.57 -0.94 13.21
C LEU A 35 23.17 -2.29 12.57
N PHE A 36 22.53 -3.16 13.36
CA PHE A 36 22.06 -4.49 13.00
C PHE A 36 20.55 -4.58 12.73
N LEU A 37 19.77 -3.56 13.09
CA LEU A 37 18.32 -3.51 12.81
C LEU A 37 18.06 -2.90 11.43
N ARG A 38 17.11 -3.49 10.70
CA ARG A 38 16.55 -2.91 9.48
C ARG A 38 15.09 -2.56 9.72
N GLN A 39 14.71 -1.33 9.39
CA GLN A 39 13.34 -0.86 9.44
C GLN A 39 12.93 -0.41 8.03
N ARG A 40 11.72 -0.78 7.60
CA ARG A 40 11.18 -0.50 6.28
C ARG A 40 9.81 0.13 6.39
N VAL A 41 9.55 1.11 5.54
CA VAL A 41 8.19 1.57 5.27
C VAL A 41 7.69 0.84 4.05
N VAL A 42 6.58 0.12 4.21
CA VAL A 42 6.00 -0.71 3.16
C VAL A 42 4.58 -0.24 2.89
N PHE A 43 4.33 0.19 1.66
CA PHE A 43 3.00 0.42 1.14
C PHE A 43 2.44 -0.89 0.59
N GLU A 44 1.28 -1.28 1.07
CA GLU A 44 0.55 -2.44 0.59
C GLU A 44 -0.81 -1.98 0.07
N ALA A 45 -1.16 -2.36 -1.15
CA ALA A 45 -2.46 -2.10 -1.74
C ALA A 45 -3.06 -3.40 -2.28
N ARG A 46 -4.29 -3.71 -1.86
CA ARG A 46 -5.04 -4.88 -2.29
C ARG A 46 -6.17 -4.43 -3.19
N PHE A 47 -6.28 -5.11 -4.33
CA PHE A 47 -7.20 -4.78 -5.38
C PHE A 47 -8.09 -5.98 -5.67
N ARG A 48 -9.40 -5.78 -5.64
CA ARG A 48 -10.38 -6.76 -6.12
C ARG A 48 -11.21 -6.12 -7.22
N VAL A 49 -11.26 -6.77 -8.38
CA VAL A 49 -12.09 -6.34 -9.50
C VAL A 49 -13.45 -7.03 -9.38
N ASP A 50 -14.51 -6.24 -9.28
CA ASP A 50 -15.90 -6.68 -9.31
C ASP A 50 -16.44 -6.44 -10.72
N GLU A 51 -16.46 -7.50 -11.53
CA GLU A 51 -16.88 -7.42 -12.94
C GLU A 51 -18.41 -7.17 -13.07
N GLU A 52 -19.21 -7.61 -12.09
CA GLU A 52 -20.67 -7.41 -12.12
C GLU A 52 -21.04 -5.94 -11.90
N LYS A 53 -20.40 -5.29 -10.93
CA LYS A 53 -20.67 -3.88 -10.59
C LYS A 53 -19.80 -2.89 -11.36
N ARG A 54 -18.80 -3.39 -12.11
CA ARG A 54 -17.72 -2.58 -12.70
C ARG A 54 -17.05 -1.71 -11.65
N GLU A 55 -16.67 -2.33 -10.52
CA GLU A 55 -16.01 -1.65 -9.41
C GLU A 55 -14.62 -2.21 -9.19
N LEU A 56 -13.66 -1.30 -8.96
CA LEU A 56 -12.34 -1.66 -8.46
C LEU A 56 -12.32 -1.38 -6.95
N GLN A 57 -12.37 -2.43 -6.15
CA GLN A 57 -12.30 -2.33 -4.69
C GLN A 57 -10.83 -2.25 -4.28
N VAL A 58 -10.48 -1.21 -3.53
CA VAL A 58 -9.10 -0.93 -3.12
C VAL A 58 -9.02 -0.85 -1.61
N GLN A 59 -8.05 -1.56 -1.05
CA GLN A 59 -7.67 -1.45 0.35
C GLN A 59 -6.19 -1.12 0.44
N GLU A 60 -5.84 -0.11 1.22
CA GLU A 60 -4.45 0.35 1.33
C GLU A 60 -3.99 0.35 2.77
N ALA A 61 -2.73 0.00 2.97
CA ALA A 61 -2.08 -0.03 4.26
C ALA A 61 -0.65 0.47 4.15
N LEU A 62 -0.18 1.10 5.23
CA LEU A 62 1.21 1.53 5.38
C LEU A 62 1.79 0.88 6.62
N TRP A 63 2.84 0.09 6.42
CA TRP A 63 3.48 -0.72 7.45
C TRP A 63 4.86 -0.17 7.77
N GLU A 64 5.24 -0.17 9.05
CA GLU A 64 6.64 -0.04 9.46
C GLU A 64 7.13 -1.44 9.87
N LYS A 65 7.84 -2.12 8.97
CA LYS A 65 8.37 -3.48 9.21
C LYS A 65 9.79 -3.38 9.77
N GLY A 66 10.03 -3.90 10.97
CA GLY A 66 11.36 -3.93 11.60
C GLY A 66 11.87 -5.36 11.82
N VAL A 67 13.14 -5.62 11.52
CA VAL A 67 13.83 -6.84 11.96
C VAL A 67 14.68 -6.49 13.18
N GLY A 68 14.15 -6.78 14.36
CA GLY A 68 14.84 -6.73 15.66
C GLY A 68 13.88 -6.84 16.84
N PHE A 69 14.40 -7.23 18.01
CA PHE A 69 13.65 -7.42 19.25
C PHE A 69 12.86 -6.15 19.60
N SER A 70 11.54 -6.20 19.51
CA SER A 70 10.69 -5.21 20.19
C SER A 70 10.34 -5.79 21.56
N LEU A 71 10.57 -5.03 22.63
CA LEU A 71 10.21 -5.43 24.00
C LEU A 71 8.70 -5.64 24.21
N GLU A 72 7.85 -5.20 23.27
CA GLU A 72 6.40 -5.40 23.30
C GLU A 72 5.89 -6.45 22.29
N SER A 73 6.75 -6.96 21.40
CA SER A 73 6.36 -7.95 20.40
C SER A 73 7.63 -8.69 20.00
N GLY A 74 7.73 -9.96 20.36
CA GLY A 74 8.93 -10.78 20.23
C GLY A 74 9.60 -10.76 18.85
N VAL A 75 10.77 -11.41 18.77
CA VAL A 75 11.63 -11.53 17.58
C VAL A 75 10.84 -11.51 16.27
N GLY A 76 10.98 -10.44 15.48
CA GLY A 76 10.31 -10.28 14.18
C GLY A 76 9.09 -9.36 14.15
N GLY A 77 8.97 -8.40 15.08
CA GLY A 77 7.84 -7.47 15.16
C GLY A 77 7.51 -6.72 13.86
N GLN A 78 6.38 -7.06 13.24
CA GLN A 78 5.71 -6.20 12.25
C GLN A 78 4.75 -5.27 12.99
N LYS A 79 4.95 -3.95 12.89
CA LYS A 79 4.02 -2.97 13.45
C LYS A 79 3.19 -2.36 12.32
N GLU A 80 1.88 -2.59 12.38
CA GLU A 80 0.92 -1.89 11.52
C GLU A 80 0.91 -0.41 11.90
N VAL A 81 1.30 0.49 10.98
CA VAL A 81 1.36 1.93 11.24
C VAL A 81 0.18 2.65 10.61
N TYR A 82 -0.55 2.07 9.66
CA TYR A 82 -1.77 2.62 9.08
C TYR A 82 -2.56 1.58 8.27
N GLN A 83 -3.89 1.64 8.35
CA GLN A 83 -4.83 0.94 7.47
C GLN A 83 -5.93 1.90 7.05
N LEU A 84 -6.14 2.07 5.75
CA LEU A 84 -7.21 2.90 5.20
C LEU A 84 -8.57 2.25 5.54
N GLY A 85 -9.41 2.97 6.29
CA GLY A 85 -10.79 2.59 6.61
C GLY A 85 -11.07 2.03 8.03
N ARG A 86 -10.08 1.93 8.93
CA ARG A 86 -10.36 1.77 10.38
C ARG A 86 -10.68 3.13 11.01
N LYS A 87 -11.64 3.14 11.96
CA LYS A 87 -12.30 4.26 12.68
C LYS A 87 -11.39 5.24 13.47
N ARG A 88 -10.09 5.30 13.17
CA ARG A 88 -9.18 6.37 13.61
C ARG A 88 -8.69 7.07 12.35
N GLU A 89 -9.50 8.01 11.86
CA GLU A 89 -9.14 9.00 10.85
C GLU A 89 -7.95 9.85 11.33
N GLY A 90 -6.76 9.29 11.26
CA GLY A 90 -5.53 10.06 11.16
C GLY A 90 -5.30 10.34 9.68
N ASN A 91 -5.11 11.62 9.33
CA ASN A 91 -4.81 12.07 7.98
C ASN A 91 -3.65 11.23 7.39
N ILE A 92 -3.93 10.39 6.39
CA ILE A 92 -2.94 9.49 5.76
C ILE A 92 -1.73 10.29 5.26
N SER A 93 -1.97 11.48 4.73
CA SER A 93 -0.93 12.39 4.25
C SER A 93 -0.01 12.84 5.38
N ALA A 94 -0.52 13.06 6.59
CA ALA A 94 0.29 13.36 7.77
C ALA A 94 1.20 12.18 8.15
N ARG A 95 0.69 10.93 8.10
CA ARG A 95 1.52 9.74 8.39
C ARG A 95 2.57 9.48 7.30
N PHE A 96 2.21 9.65 6.03
CA PHE A 96 3.16 9.59 4.92
C PHE A 96 4.26 10.63 5.08
N SER A 97 3.91 11.88 5.39
CA SER A 97 4.89 12.97 5.57
C SER A 97 5.85 12.69 6.72
N LEU A 98 5.34 12.22 7.87
CA LEU A 98 6.16 11.84 9.02
C LEU A 98 7.13 10.70 8.68
N LEU A 99 6.66 9.68 7.98
CA LEU A 99 7.48 8.53 7.59
C LEU A 99 8.47 8.89 6.48
N ALA A 100 8.06 9.70 5.50
CA ALA A 100 8.91 10.21 4.42
C ALA A 100 10.12 10.96 4.99
N SER A 101 9.90 11.81 6.00
CA SER A 101 10.98 12.50 6.72
C SER A 101 11.87 11.51 7.50
N ARG A 102 11.28 10.58 8.27
CA ARG A 102 12.03 9.61 9.10
C ARG A 102 12.86 8.61 8.30
N PHE A 103 12.37 8.20 7.12
CA PHE A 103 12.94 7.14 6.28
C PHE A 103 13.52 7.67 4.96
N GLN A 104 13.48 9.00 4.75
CA GLN A 104 14.02 9.69 3.59
C GLN A 104 13.54 9.11 2.26
N PHE A 105 12.22 8.93 2.13
CA PHE A 105 11.60 8.52 0.86
C PHE A 105 10.68 9.60 0.29
N SER A 106 10.45 9.53 -1.02
CA SER A 106 9.42 10.29 -1.70
C SER A 106 8.43 9.31 -2.36
N PHE A 107 7.16 9.45 -2.02
CA PHE A 107 6.07 8.70 -2.66
C PHE A 107 4.91 9.64 -2.91
N ASP A 108 4.60 9.87 -4.18
CA ASP A 108 3.49 10.72 -4.58
C ASP A 108 2.19 9.92 -4.55
N TYR A 109 1.59 9.87 -3.36
CA TYR A 109 0.33 9.18 -3.08
C TYR A 109 -0.81 9.74 -3.95
N THR A 110 -0.87 11.06 -4.13
CA THR A 110 -1.90 11.69 -4.98
C THR A 110 -1.78 11.25 -6.43
N LYS A 111 -0.57 11.27 -7.00
CA LYS A 111 -0.33 10.82 -8.37
C LYS A 111 -0.65 9.33 -8.55
N PHE A 112 -0.30 8.48 -7.59
CA PHE A 112 -0.64 7.05 -7.64
C PHE A 112 -2.16 6.84 -7.77
N HIS A 113 -2.95 7.55 -6.97
CA HIS A 113 -4.41 7.45 -7.00
C HIS A 113 -4.99 8.00 -8.29
N GLN A 114 -4.52 9.15 -8.75
CA GLN A 114 -4.98 9.76 -10.00
C GLN A 114 -4.72 8.84 -11.20
N GLU A 115 -3.54 8.22 -11.26
CA GLU A 115 -3.20 7.27 -12.31
C GLU A 115 -4.04 5.98 -12.23
N LEU A 116 -4.35 5.51 -11.02
CA LEU A 116 -5.24 4.37 -10.78
C LEU A 116 -6.68 4.65 -11.22
N GLU A 117 -7.21 5.81 -10.87
CA GLU A 117 -8.55 6.26 -11.25
C GLU A 117 -8.67 6.41 -12.77
N ASN A 118 -7.68 7.03 -13.40
CA ASN A 118 -7.62 7.15 -14.86
C ASN A 118 -7.59 5.77 -15.54
N LEU A 119 -6.82 4.82 -14.99
CA LEU A 119 -6.79 3.45 -15.48
C LEU A 119 -8.17 2.79 -15.35
N ALA A 120 -8.80 2.86 -14.18
CA ALA A 120 -10.13 2.28 -13.97
C ALA A 120 -11.19 2.90 -14.91
N GLN A 121 -11.21 4.23 -15.03
CA GLN A 121 -12.13 4.94 -15.92
C GLN A 121 -11.95 4.55 -17.39
N LYS A 122 -10.71 4.36 -17.86
CA LYS A 122 -10.42 3.90 -19.23
C LYS A 122 -11.09 2.57 -19.56
N PHE A 123 -11.28 1.70 -18.57
CA PHE A 123 -11.96 0.42 -18.71
C PHE A 123 -13.44 0.45 -18.26
N GLY A 124 -13.97 1.62 -17.89
CA GLY A 124 -15.36 1.79 -17.44
C GLY A 124 -15.62 1.32 -16.00
N TYR A 125 -14.59 1.32 -15.14
CA TYR A 125 -14.67 0.93 -13.73
C TYR A 125 -14.65 2.15 -12.81
N THR A 126 -15.36 2.03 -11.68
CA THR A 126 -15.30 3.02 -10.58
C THR A 126 -14.41 2.51 -9.46
N VAL A 127 -13.47 3.34 -8.98
CA VAL A 127 -12.60 2.99 -7.84
C VAL A 127 -13.35 3.21 -6.53
N ARG A 128 -13.34 2.21 -5.64
CA ARG A 128 -13.91 2.30 -4.30
C ARG A 128 -12.92 1.87 -3.24
N TYR A 129 -12.51 2.83 -2.43
CA TYR A 129 -11.68 2.59 -1.25
C TYR A 129 -12.53 2.03 -0.12
N ARG A 130 -12.16 0.87 0.41
CA ARG A 130 -12.85 0.23 1.54
C ARG A 130 -11.89 -0.61 2.38
N VAL A 131 -12.28 -0.90 3.61
CA VAL A 131 -11.69 -2.01 4.36
C VAL A 131 -12.31 -3.29 3.79
N LEU A 132 -11.47 -4.18 3.27
CA LEU A 132 -11.84 -5.58 3.03
C LEU A 132 -11.73 -6.36 4.34
#